data_AF-A0A483JFU7-F1
#
_entry.id   AF-A0A483JFU7-F1
#
_cell.length_a   1.000
_cell.length_b   1.000
_cell.length_c   1.000
_cell.angle_alpha   90.00
_cell.angle_beta   90.00
_cell.angle_gamma   90.00
#
_symmetry.space_group_name_H-M   'P 1'
#
loop_
_entity.id
_entity.type
_entity.pdbx_description
1 polymer ?
#
loop_
_entity_poly.entity_id
_entity_poly.type
_entity_poly.pdbx_seq_one_letter_code
_entity_poly.pdbx_strand_id
1 'polypeptide(L)'
;MRPIPLLLILSALALPALSQAAVRVEVLQNRLAQPWGMAFLPDDQGILITLRGGELKRWQPGKGLSAPIAGVPQVWANGQGGLLDVALAPDFAQSRRVWLSYAESDASGKAGTAVGYGRLSEDATQLTNFTVVFRQQPKLSVGNHFGGRLVFDGKGYVFIGLGENNQRATAQDPSKLQGKVVRLTETGGVPPDNPFVGRADARPEIWAYGIRNPQGMAMNPWSEALWLNEHGPRGGDEINIPQAGKNYGWPLATHGINYSGLPIPEAKGKTVPGTEPPLYVWPVSPGVSGMAFYSAPTFPQWQHKLFIGALKETSLIVLAVDGNQVREEGRLLEARGKRIRDVRVGPDGYLYVLTDESNGELLRLSPEA
;
A
#
# COMPACT_ATOMS: atom_id res chain seq x y z
N MET A 1 -72.38 3.81 -26.82
CA MET A 1 -71.47 3.43 -25.71
C MET A 1 -70.11 4.04 -26.01
N ARG A 2 -69.64 5.00 -25.21
CA ARG A 2 -68.34 5.70 -25.40
C ARG A 2 -67.28 5.00 -24.54
N PRO A 3 -66.06 4.74 -25.03
CA PRO A 3 -65.00 4.14 -24.22
C PRO A 3 -64.32 5.21 -23.36
N ILE A 4 -64.04 4.86 -22.10
CA ILE A 4 -63.27 5.65 -21.14
C ILE A 4 -61.78 5.31 -21.32
N PRO A 5 -60.86 6.28 -21.41
CA PRO A 5 -59.43 5.99 -21.46
C PRO A 5 -58.89 5.75 -20.04
N LEU A 6 -58.19 4.63 -19.86
CA LEU A 6 -57.49 4.28 -18.63
C LEU A 6 -56.15 5.01 -18.59
N LEU A 7 -55.98 5.91 -17.62
CA LEU A 7 -54.75 6.66 -17.40
C LEU A 7 -53.76 5.80 -16.59
N LEU A 8 -52.68 5.33 -17.22
CA LEU A 8 -51.56 4.67 -16.54
C LEU A 8 -50.66 5.75 -15.92
N ILE A 9 -50.67 5.87 -14.60
CA ILE A 9 -49.70 6.69 -13.85
C ILE A 9 -48.47 5.82 -13.63
N LEU A 10 -47.40 6.09 -14.40
CA LEU A 10 -46.06 5.56 -14.11
C LEU A 10 -45.46 6.39 -12.97
N SER A 11 -45.52 5.89 -11.75
CA SER A 11 -44.75 6.42 -10.63
C SER A 11 -43.29 6.01 -10.79
N ALA A 12 -42.48 6.93 -11.34
CA ALA A 12 -41.03 6.80 -11.35
C ALA A 12 -40.50 6.93 -9.91
N LEU A 13 -40.05 5.82 -9.32
CA LEU A 13 -39.20 5.86 -8.14
C LEU A 13 -37.84 6.44 -8.56
N ALA A 14 -37.64 7.73 -8.33
CA ALA A 14 -36.31 8.33 -8.32
C ALA A 14 -35.57 7.80 -7.09
N LEU A 15 -34.65 6.84 -7.29
CA LEU A 15 -33.63 6.54 -6.29
C LEU A 15 -32.79 7.81 -6.10
N PRO A 16 -32.56 8.29 -4.87
CA PRO A 16 -31.65 9.40 -4.66
C PRO A 16 -30.27 8.92 -5.11
N ALA A 17 -29.71 9.58 -6.13
CA ALA A 17 -28.28 9.50 -6.37
C ALA A 17 -27.61 9.96 -5.06
N LEU A 18 -26.89 9.06 -4.41
CA LEU A 18 -26.00 9.42 -3.31
C LEU A 18 -25.11 10.56 -3.84
N SER A 19 -25.29 11.76 -3.29
CA SER A 19 -24.37 12.87 -3.51
C SER A 19 -22.98 12.33 -3.20
N GLN A 20 -22.08 12.40 -4.18
CA GLN A 20 -20.66 12.16 -3.99
C GLN A 20 -20.25 13.09 -2.85
N ALA A 21 -20.04 12.53 -1.65
CA ALA A 21 -19.78 13.32 -0.46
C ALA A 21 -18.60 14.24 -0.76
N ALA A 22 -18.90 15.53 -0.86
CA ALA A 22 -17.90 16.50 -1.22
C ALA A 22 -16.87 16.57 -0.09
N VAL A 23 -15.59 16.70 -0.45
CA VAL A 23 -14.48 16.72 0.50
C VAL A 23 -13.75 18.02 0.40
N ARG A 24 -13.42 18.60 1.54
CA ARG A 24 -12.51 19.74 1.59
C ARG A 24 -11.10 19.23 1.39
N VAL A 25 -10.38 19.86 0.46
CA VAL A 25 -8.99 19.52 0.15
C VAL A 25 -8.11 20.73 0.40
N GLU A 26 -7.10 20.56 1.25
CA GLU A 26 -6.05 21.53 1.49
C GLU A 26 -4.72 21.00 0.93
N VAL A 27 -4.02 21.82 0.14
CA VAL A 27 -2.67 21.49 -0.34
C VAL A 27 -1.66 21.99 0.69
N LEU A 28 -1.07 21.07 1.46
CA LEU A 28 -0.10 21.38 2.51
C LEU A 28 1.31 21.61 1.95
N GLN A 29 1.64 20.88 0.88
CA GLN A 29 2.92 21.00 0.18
C GLN A 29 2.74 20.60 -1.29
N ASN A 30 3.43 21.30 -2.19
CA ASN A 30 3.54 20.95 -3.61
C ASN A 30 5.02 20.74 -4.00
N ARG A 31 5.28 20.41 -5.27
CA ARG A 31 6.63 20.17 -5.80
C ARG A 31 7.37 19.04 -5.10
N LEU A 32 6.64 18.01 -4.69
CA LEU A 32 7.22 16.75 -4.22
C LEU A 32 7.57 15.90 -5.45
N ALA A 33 8.84 15.58 -5.64
CA ALA A 33 9.28 14.75 -6.75
C ALA A 33 8.94 13.27 -6.49
N GLN A 34 7.78 12.82 -6.97
CA GLN A 34 7.29 11.44 -6.84
C GLN A 34 7.34 10.94 -5.38
N PRO A 35 6.61 11.59 -4.45
CA PRO A 35 6.54 11.13 -3.06
C PRO A 35 5.98 9.71 -3.01
N TRP A 36 6.41 8.87 -2.07
CA TRP A 36 6.04 7.44 -2.01
C TRP A 36 5.37 7.01 -0.71
N GLY A 37 5.97 7.32 0.43
CA GLY A 37 5.50 6.98 1.76
C GLY A 37 5.57 8.17 2.71
N MET A 38 4.76 8.13 3.76
CA MET A 38 4.80 9.10 4.83
C MET A 38 4.62 8.49 6.22
N ALA A 39 5.22 9.14 7.21
CA ALA A 39 5.08 8.80 8.62
C ALA A 39 4.95 10.06 9.49
N PHE A 40 3.92 10.11 10.34
CA PHE A 40 3.71 11.21 11.28
C PHE A 40 4.68 11.11 12.44
N LEU A 41 5.43 12.17 12.71
CA LEU A 41 6.24 12.30 13.91
C LEU A 41 5.34 12.67 15.11
N PRO A 42 5.62 12.18 16.32
CA PRO A 42 4.87 12.52 17.52
C PRO A 42 5.01 14.00 17.88
N ASP A 43 4.17 14.47 18.81
CA ASP A 43 4.25 15.82 19.41
C ASP A 43 4.21 16.96 18.38
N ASP A 44 3.36 16.81 17.35
CA ASP A 44 3.20 17.77 16.25
C ASP A 44 4.50 18.12 15.52
N GLN A 45 5.49 17.22 15.57
CA GLN A 45 6.78 17.42 14.90
C GLN A 45 6.69 17.30 13.37
N GLY A 46 5.52 17.05 12.79
CA GLY A 46 5.29 17.04 11.35
C GLY A 46 5.36 15.64 10.74
N ILE A 47 5.72 15.57 9.45
CA ILE A 47 5.57 14.36 8.63
C ILE A 47 6.88 14.07 7.91
N LEU A 48 7.42 12.87 8.08
CA LEU A 48 8.48 12.34 7.22
C LEU A 48 7.86 11.91 5.89
N ILE A 49 8.50 12.26 4.77
CA ILE A 49 8.05 11.94 3.42
C ILE A 49 9.24 11.39 2.64
N THR A 50 9.07 10.22 2.04
CA THR A 50 10.04 9.67 1.09
C THR A 50 9.73 10.18 -0.31
N LEU A 51 10.76 10.66 -1.01
CA LEU A 51 10.71 10.95 -2.44
C LEU A 51 11.43 9.83 -3.17
N ARG A 52 10.78 9.24 -4.18
CA ARG A 52 11.27 8.00 -4.82
C ARG A 52 12.67 8.13 -5.40
N GLY A 53 13.09 9.34 -5.76
CA GLY A 53 14.45 9.63 -6.20
C GLY A 53 15.57 9.36 -5.18
N GLY A 54 15.26 9.14 -3.90
CA GLY A 54 16.26 8.80 -2.87
C GLY A 54 16.30 9.74 -1.66
N GLU A 55 15.39 10.71 -1.57
CA GLU A 55 15.41 11.71 -0.49
C GLU A 55 14.36 11.40 0.57
N LEU A 56 14.76 11.41 1.84
CA LEU A 56 13.83 11.52 2.97
C LEU A 56 13.78 12.98 3.41
N LYS A 57 12.58 13.56 3.54
CA LYS A 57 12.39 14.94 3.99
C LYS A 57 11.35 15.02 5.10
N ARG A 58 11.40 16.09 5.89
CA ARG A 58 10.41 16.40 6.91
C ARG A 58 9.59 17.61 6.46
N TRP A 59 8.27 17.47 6.42
CA TRP A 59 7.35 18.59 6.30
C TRP A 59 6.84 18.98 7.69
N GLN A 60 6.73 20.28 7.94
CA GLN A 60 6.18 20.84 9.19
C GLN A 60 5.22 22.00 8.89
N PRO A 61 4.08 22.11 9.60
CA PRO A 61 3.24 23.30 9.55
C PRO A 61 4.05 24.57 9.83
N GLY A 62 3.83 25.62 9.05
CA GLY A 62 4.52 26.91 9.20
C GLY A 62 5.99 26.94 8.76
N LYS A 63 6.67 25.80 8.64
CA LYS A 63 8.07 25.70 8.17
C LYS A 63 8.21 25.15 6.75
N GLY A 64 7.22 24.40 6.27
CA GLY A 64 7.25 23.74 4.97
C GLY A 64 8.16 22.52 4.95
N LEU A 65 8.67 22.19 3.75
CA LEU A 65 9.51 21.02 3.50
C LEU A 65 11.00 21.31 3.78
N SER A 66 11.66 20.43 4.53
CA SER A 66 13.09 20.53 4.85
C SER A 66 14.01 20.21 3.67
N ALA A 67 15.31 20.48 3.84
CA ALA A 67 16.37 19.82 3.06
C ALA A 67 16.33 18.29 3.26
N PRO A 68 16.95 17.50 2.35
CA PRO A 68 17.08 16.05 2.53
C PRO A 68 17.77 15.70 3.85
N ILE A 69 17.22 14.73 4.57
CA ILE A 69 17.81 14.15 5.78
C ILE A 69 19.05 13.35 5.37
N ALA A 70 20.18 13.61 6.02
CA ALA A 70 21.44 12.92 5.75
C ALA A 70 21.41 11.47 6.28
N GLY A 71 22.25 10.59 5.72
CA GLY A 71 22.38 9.19 6.18
C GLY A 71 21.30 8.21 5.68
N VAL A 72 20.43 8.66 4.77
CA VAL A 72 19.52 7.81 3.99
C VAL A 72 20.33 6.93 3.02
N PRO A 73 19.98 5.64 2.83
CA PRO A 73 20.72 4.75 1.93
C PRO A 73 20.69 5.24 0.49
N GLN A 74 21.75 4.95 -0.27
CA GLN A 74 21.69 5.07 -1.72
C GLN A 74 20.69 4.06 -2.28
N VAL A 75 19.89 4.50 -3.25
CA VAL A 75 18.81 3.70 -3.84
C VAL A 75 19.01 3.49 -5.33
N TRP A 76 18.43 2.42 -5.85
CA TRP A 76 18.31 2.18 -7.28
C TRP A 76 17.00 2.80 -7.80
N ALA A 77 17.06 4.07 -8.20
CA ALA A 77 15.90 4.84 -8.67
C ALA A 77 15.63 4.64 -10.17
N ASN A 78 15.07 3.49 -10.54
CA ASN A 78 14.71 3.16 -11.92
C ASN A 78 13.35 2.45 -12.01
N GLY A 79 12.55 2.80 -13.01
CA GLY A 79 11.19 2.31 -13.16
C GLY A 79 10.32 2.63 -11.94
N GLN A 80 9.81 1.59 -11.29
CA GLN A 80 9.04 1.65 -10.03
C GLN A 80 9.94 1.67 -8.77
N GLY A 81 11.25 1.45 -8.93
CA GLY A 81 12.22 1.41 -7.84
C GLY A 81 12.70 2.79 -7.39
N GLY A 82 13.29 2.83 -6.20
CA GLY A 82 13.79 4.05 -5.56
C GLY A 82 13.75 3.93 -4.04
N LEU A 83 13.68 5.06 -3.34
CA LEU A 83 13.29 5.08 -1.93
C LEU A 83 11.77 4.87 -1.85
N LEU A 84 11.34 3.88 -1.08
CA LEU A 84 9.96 3.45 -1.01
C LEU A 84 9.38 3.88 0.32
N ASP A 85 9.22 2.97 1.29
CA ASP A 85 8.47 3.25 2.50
C ASP A 85 9.30 3.97 3.57
N VAL A 86 8.57 4.64 4.47
CA VAL A 86 9.05 5.11 5.76
C VAL A 86 8.03 4.72 6.85
N ALA A 87 8.51 4.04 7.89
CA ALA A 87 7.71 3.69 9.06
C ALA A 87 8.49 4.00 10.34
N LEU A 88 7.80 4.51 11.36
CA LEU A 88 8.38 4.64 12.69
C LEU A 88 8.30 3.28 13.39
N ALA A 89 9.34 2.89 14.13
CA ALA A 89 9.25 1.73 15.00
C ALA A 89 8.20 1.97 16.10
N PRO A 90 7.54 0.92 16.63
CA PRO A 90 6.56 1.08 17.71
C PRO A 90 7.14 1.77 18.97
N ASP A 91 8.44 1.58 19.23
CA ASP A 91 9.18 2.20 20.34
C ASP A 91 9.81 3.56 19.97
N PHE A 92 9.36 4.24 18.90
CA PHE A 92 9.99 5.45 18.37
C PHE A 92 10.18 6.57 19.41
N ALA A 93 9.26 6.71 20.37
CA ALA A 93 9.37 7.71 21.43
C ALA A 93 10.67 7.55 22.26
N GLN A 94 11.21 6.34 22.36
CA GLN A 94 12.47 6.05 23.07
C GLN A 94 13.62 5.83 22.09
N SER A 95 13.41 4.98 21.08
CA SER A 95 14.47 4.53 20.18
C SER A 95 14.79 5.55 19.07
N ARG A 96 13.80 6.37 18.70
CA ARG A 96 13.76 7.20 17.49
C ARG A 96 14.08 6.44 16.20
N ARG A 97 13.77 5.13 16.18
CA ARG A 97 14.11 4.25 15.06
C ARG A 97 13.13 4.46 13.90
N VAL A 98 13.68 4.77 12.73
CA VAL A 98 12.94 4.91 11.47
C VAL A 98 13.36 3.79 10.53
N TRP A 99 12.37 3.06 10.05
CA TRP A 99 12.53 2.00 9.06
C TRP A 99 12.29 2.55 7.66
N LEU A 100 13.12 2.11 6.72
CA LEU A 100 13.02 2.44 5.30
C LEU A 100 13.03 1.16 4.47
N SER A 101 12.23 1.14 3.42
CA SER A 101 12.38 0.19 2.33
C SER A 101 12.82 0.91 1.05
N TYR A 102 13.62 0.24 0.22
CA TYR A 102 14.12 0.82 -1.01
C TYR A 102 14.53 -0.27 -2.01
N ALA A 103 14.64 0.09 -3.29
CA ALA A 103 15.21 -0.79 -4.30
C ALA A 103 16.74 -0.72 -4.24
N GLU A 104 17.40 -1.88 -4.20
CA GLU A 104 18.87 -2.01 -4.19
C GLU A 104 19.27 -2.95 -5.34
N SER A 105 20.21 -2.53 -6.19
CA SER A 105 20.75 -3.36 -7.28
C SER A 105 21.91 -4.25 -6.84
N ASP A 106 22.15 -5.35 -7.54
CA ASP A 106 23.41 -6.09 -7.52
C ASP A 106 24.32 -5.71 -8.70
N ALA A 107 25.49 -6.35 -8.76
CA ALA A 107 26.48 -6.17 -9.82
C ALA A 107 25.99 -6.53 -11.23
N SER A 108 24.89 -7.30 -11.35
CA SER A 108 24.28 -7.62 -12.66
C SER A 108 23.36 -6.52 -13.19
N GLY A 109 23.11 -5.48 -12.38
CA GLY A 109 22.17 -4.40 -12.70
C GLY A 109 20.71 -4.73 -12.43
N LYS A 110 20.40 -5.95 -11.96
CA LYS A 110 19.08 -6.32 -11.44
C LYS A 110 18.93 -5.82 -10.01
N ALA A 111 17.69 -5.57 -9.60
CA ALA A 111 17.34 -5.04 -8.30
C ALA A 111 16.33 -5.90 -7.54
N GLY A 112 16.25 -5.66 -6.24
CA GLY A 112 15.24 -6.20 -5.35
C GLY A 112 15.08 -5.31 -4.13
N THR A 113 13.98 -5.47 -3.41
CA THR A 113 13.67 -4.65 -2.23
C THR A 113 14.66 -4.95 -1.09
N ALA A 114 15.20 -3.91 -0.48
CA ALA A 114 15.98 -3.95 0.75
C ALA A 114 15.23 -3.18 1.84
N VAL A 115 15.39 -3.61 3.09
CA VAL A 115 14.77 -3.00 4.26
C VAL A 115 15.81 -2.83 5.36
N GLY A 116 15.82 -1.66 5.97
CA GLY A 116 16.74 -1.32 7.04
C GLY A 116 16.15 -0.26 7.97
N TYR A 117 16.86 0.06 9.03
CA TYR A 117 16.49 1.13 9.95
C TYR A 117 17.70 1.89 10.47
N GLY A 118 17.48 3.12 10.88
CA GLY A 118 18.44 3.97 11.57
C GLY A 118 17.76 4.80 12.66
N ARG A 119 18.54 5.56 13.44
CA ARG A 119 18.02 6.47 14.46
C ARG A 119 17.89 7.88 13.89
N LEU A 120 16.69 8.44 13.92
CA LEU A 120 16.46 9.83 13.54
C LEU A 120 17.00 10.76 14.63
N SER A 121 17.82 11.74 14.26
CA SER A 121 18.29 12.78 15.18
C SER A 121 17.14 13.59 15.76
N GLU A 122 17.34 14.22 16.92
CA GLU A 122 16.29 14.99 17.60
C GLU A 122 15.78 16.16 16.75
N ASP A 123 16.68 16.82 16.03
CA ASP A 123 16.38 17.90 15.08
C ASP A 123 15.83 17.40 13.72
N ALA A 124 15.81 16.08 13.51
CA ALA A 124 15.41 15.41 12.28
C ALA A 124 16.18 15.88 11.03
N THR A 125 17.49 16.09 11.16
CA THR A 125 18.40 16.43 10.05
C THR A 125 19.24 15.24 9.58
N GLN A 126 19.35 14.17 10.39
CA GLN A 126 20.15 12.99 10.08
C GLN A 126 19.49 11.69 10.53
N LEU A 127 19.68 10.63 9.74
CA LEU A 127 19.43 9.24 10.08
C LEU A 127 20.77 8.56 10.36
N THR A 128 21.05 8.23 11.62
CA THR A 128 22.33 7.64 12.03
C THR A 128 22.26 6.13 12.13
N ASN A 129 23.41 5.46 11.94
CA ASN A 129 23.58 4.01 12.09
C ASN A 129 22.59 3.19 11.25
N PHE A 130 22.27 3.67 10.04
CA PHE A 130 21.37 2.95 9.15
C PHE A 130 21.94 1.58 8.80
N THR A 131 21.20 0.52 9.13
CA THR A 131 21.60 -0.86 8.92
C THR A 131 20.55 -1.59 8.10
N VAL A 132 20.98 -2.29 7.05
CA VAL A 132 20.12 -3.15 6.25
C VAL A 132 19.96 -4.50 6.94
N VAL A 133 18.72 -4.85 7.29
CA VAL A 133 18.40 -6.08 8.04
C VAL A 133 17.70 -7.13 7.20
N PHE A 134 17.14 -6.74 6.04
CA PHE A 134 16.46 -7.67 5.14
C PHE A 134 16.72 -7.31 3.68
N ARG A 135 16.88 -8.33 2.84
CA ARG A 135 16.99 -8.21 1.39
C ARG A 135 16.15 -9.26 0.70
N GLN A 136 15.34 -8.82 -0.24
CA GLN A 136 14.69 -9.68 -1.21
C GLN A 136 15.76 -10.36 -2.09
N GLN A 137 15.78 -11.69 -2.06
CA GLN A 137 16.73 -12.50 -2.81
C GLN A 137 16.02 -13.66 -3.53
N PRO A 138 16.46 -14.01 -4.76
CA PRO A 138 17.43 -13.27 -5.57
C PRO A 138 16.90 -11.90 -6.03
N LYS A 139 17.80 -11.00 -6.46
CA LYS A 139 17.43 -9.74 -7.11
C LYS A 139 17.12 -10.02 -8.58
N LEU A 140 15.89 -9.75 -9.01
CA LEU A 140 15.39 -10.14 -10.34
C LEU A 140 14.79 -8.99 -11.13
N SER A 141 14.49 -7.87 -10.47
CA SER A 141 13.79 -6.76 -11.10
C SER A 141 14.71 -6.00 -12.04
N VAL A 142 14.15 -5.58 -13.16
CA VAL A 142 14.75 -4.59 -14.07
C VAL A 142 13.97 -3.27 -14.05
N GLY A 143 13.12 -3.06 -13.04
CA GLY A 143 12.34 -1.83 -12.89
C GLY A 143 10.93 -1.99 -12.34
N ASN A 144 10.42 -3.21 -12.13
CA ASN A 144 9.03 -3.45 -11.77
C ASN A 144 8.87 -4.31 -10.52
N HIS A 145 7.73 -4.14 -9.86
CA HIS A 145 7.17 -5.03 -8.84
C HIS A 145 8.06 -5.27 -7.62
N PHE A 146 8.51 -4.19 -6.99
CA PHE A 146 9.24 -4.26 -5.73
C PHE A 146 8.32 -4.52 -4.52
N GLY A 147 7.04 -4.12 -4.61
CA GLY A 147 6.23 -3.87 -3.42
C GLY A 147 6.84 -2.76 -2.58
N GLY A 148 7.13 -3.04 -1.30
CA GLY A 148 7.95 -2.20 -0.43
C GLY A 148 7.26 -1.74 0.85
N ARG A 149 5.95 -1.92 0.99
CA ARG A 149 5.20 -1.46 2.18
C ARG A 149 5.63 -2.19 3.44
N LEU A 150 5.78 -1.45 4.53
CA LEU A 150 6.14 -1.89 5.87
C LEU A 150 4.96 -1.62 6.82
N VAL A 151 4.55 -2.61 7.59
CA VAL A 151 3.48 -2.47 8.59
C VAL A 151 3.88 -3.17 9.87
N PHE A 152 4.01 -2.41 10.96
CA PHE A 152 4.11 -2.99 12.30
C PHE A 152 2.73 -3.40 12.79
N ASP A 153 2.64 -4.57 13.41
CA ASP A 153 1.37 -5.06 13.97
C ASP A 153 1.10 -4.62 15.41
N GLY A 154 2.09 -3.99 16.05
CA GLY A 154 2.03 -3.57 17.45
C GLY A 154 2.17 -4.74 18.44
N LYS A 155 2.53 -5.93 17.97
CA LYS A 155 2.63 -7.18 18.72
C LYS A 155 4.02 -7.81 18.62
N GLY A 156 5.04 -7.04 18.24
CA GLY A 156 6.42 -7.49 18.13
C GLY A 156 6.89 -7.80 16.71
N TYR A 157 6.04 -7.59 15.69
CA TYR A 157 6.36 -7.96 14.31
C TYR A 157 6.22 -6.81 13.31
N VAL A 158 6.99 -6.93 12.22
CA VAL A 158 6.87 -6.10 11.03
C VAL A 158 6.59 -6.97 9.82
N PHE A 159 5.58 -6.58 9.06
CA PHE A 159 5.23 -7.19 7.78
C PHE A 159 5.81 -6.39 6.61
N ILE A 160 6.28 -7.11 5.60
CA ILE A 160 6.89 -6.53 4.39
C ILE A 160 6.18 -7.10 3.17
N GLY A 161 5.59 -6.24 2.34
CA GLY A 161 4.99 -6.63 1.06
C GLY A 161 6.04 -6.64 -0.04
N LEU A 162 6.24 -7.79 -0.72
CA LEU A 162 7.24 -7.95 -1.77
C LEU A 162 6.59 -8.40 -3.07
N GLY A 163 6.78 -7.61 -4.13
CA GLY A 163 6.36 -8.03 -5.47
C GLY A 163 7.26 -9.10 -6.06
N GLU A 164 6.81 -9.75 -7.13
CA GLU A 164 7.56 -10.84 -7.77
C GLU A 164 8.61 -10.40 -8.80
N ASN A 165 8.98 -9.12 -8.80
CA ASN A 165 9.99 -8.56 -9.70
C ASN A 165 9.67 -8.76 -11.21
N ASN A 166 8.39 -8.99 -11.54
CA ASN A 166 7.89 -9.31 -12.87
C ASN A 166 8.42 -10.65 -13.44
N GLN A 167 8.82 -11.58 -12.57
CA GLN A 167 9.12 -12.98 -12.84
C GLN A 167 8.03 -13.91 -12.28
N ARG A 168 6.88 -13.97 -12.96
CA ARG A 168 5.59 -14.45 -12.43
C ARG A 168 5.66 -15.74 -11.62
N ALA A 169 6.28 -16.78 -12.18
CA ALA A 169 6.33 -18.11 -11.55
C ALA A 169 7.02 -18.11 -10.18
N THR A 170 7.92 -17.15 -9.91
CA THR A 170 8.67 -17.09 -8.64
C THR A 170 7.79 -16.75 -7.43
N ALA A 171 6.58 -16.21 -7.65
CA ALA A 171 5.59 -16.01 -6.58
C ALA A 171 5.18 -17.33 -5.89
N GLN A 172 5.19 -18.45 -6.62
CA GLN A 172 4.88 -19.79 -6.10
C GLN A 172 6.09 -20.52 -5.54
N ASP A 173 7.30 -20.01 -5.74
CA ASP A 173 8.54 -20.66 -5.31
C ASP A 173 8.86 -20.27 -3.86
N PRO A 174 8.84 -21.21 -2.90
CA PRO A 174 9.12 -20.92 -1.49
C PRO A 174 10.61 -20.66 -1.23
N SER A 175 11.52 -21.04 -2.14
CA SER A 175 12.96 -20.76 -2.03
C SER A 175 13.32 -19.31 -2.37
N LYS A 176 12.37 -18.53 -2.91
CA LYS A 176 12.57 -17.15 -3.38
C LYS A 176 11.66 -16.16 -2.64
N LEU A 177 12.13 -14.93 -2.47
CA LEU A 177 11.39 -13.85 -1.81
C LEU A 177 10.55 -12.98 -2.77
N GLN A 178 10.26 -13.50 -3.97
CA GLN A 178 9.39 -12.84 -4.94
C GLN A 178 7.92 -13.14 -4.65
N GLY A 179 7.06 -12.12 -4.65
CA GLY A 179 5.61 -12.31 -4.54
C GLY A 179 5.18 -12.86 -3.18
N LYS A 180 5.70 -12.25 -2.11
CA LYS A 180 5.58 -12.72 -0.72
C LYS A 180 5.09 -11.60 0.19
N VAL A 181 4.38 -11.98 1.25
CA VAL A 181 4.36 -11.22 2.50
C VAL A 181 5.39 -11.86 3.41
N VAL A 182 6.32 -11.06 3.90
CA VAL A 182 7.32 -11.46 4.89
C VAL A 182 6.89 -10.98 6.27
N ARG A 183 7.18 -11.76 7.32
CA ARG A 183 7.02 -11.34 8.72
C ARG A 183 8.36 -11.47 9.43
N LEU A 184 8.84 -10.37 9.99
CA LEU A 184 10.06 -10.29 10.81
C LEU A 184 9.71 -9.81 12.21
N THR A 185 10.63 -9.95 13.16
CA THR A 185 10.56 -9.24 14.44
C THR A 185 10.78 -7.74 14.24
N GLU A 186 10.44 -6.92 15.22
CA GLU A 186 10.72 -5.47 15.26
C GLU A 186 12.22 -5.09 15.22
N THR A 187 13.12 -6.07 15.23
CA THR A 187 14.56 -5.92 15.05
C THR A 187 15.07 -6.51 13.72
N GLY A 188 14.17 -7.04 12.89
CA GLY A 188 14.49 -7.61 11.57
C GLY A 188 14.91 -9.08 11.59
N GLY A 189 14.80 -9.76 12.75
CA GLY A 189 15.05 -11.19 12.87
C GLY A 189 13.88 -12.03 12.35
N VAL A 190 14.12 -13.31 12.09
CA VAL A 190 13.07 -14.26 11.70
C VAL A 190 12.36 -14.81 12.93
N PRO A 191 11.04 -14.65 13.07
CA PRO A 191 10.28 -15.28 14.14
C PRO A 191 10.39 -16.80 14.08
N PRO A 192 10.63 -17.49 15.21
CA PRO A 192 10.77 -18.95 15.24
C PRO A 192 9.46 -19.67 14.88
N ASP A 193 8.32 -19.00 15.03
CA ASP A 193 6.97 -19.48 14.71
C ASP A 193 6.52 -19.13 13.28
N ASN A 194 7.40 -18.61 12.42
CA ASN A 194 7.05 -18.41 11.01
C ASN A 194 6.74 -19.75 10.31
N PRO A 195 5.77 -19.78 9.38
CA PRO A 195 5.19 -21.01 8.84
C PRO A 195 6.14 -21.88 8.00
N PHE A 196 7.28 -21.32 7.57
CA PHE A 196 8.29 -22.02 6.78
C PHE A 196 9.62 -22.21 7.51
N VAL A 197 9.69 -21.90 8.80
CA VAL A 197 10.89 -22.19 9.62
C VAL A 197 11.11 -23.70 9.69
N GLY A 198 12.38 -24.12 9.59
CA GLY A 198 12.77 -25.53 9.61
C GLY A 198 12.63 -26.26 8.28
N ARG A 199 12.08 -25.62 7.24
CA ARG A 199 12.01 -26.18 5.89
C ARG A 199 13.26 -25.83 5.07
N ALA A 200 14.00 -26.84 4.62
CA ALA A 200 15.22 -26.65 3.83
C ALA A 200 14.95 -26.09 2.42
N ASP A 201 13.74 -26.26 1.89
CA ASP A 201 13.31 -25.84 0.56
C ASP A 201 12.66 -24.44 0.54
N ALA A 202 12.56 -23.77 1.69
CA ALA A 202 11.81 -22.54 1.85
C ALA A 202 12.58 -21.44 2.59
N ARG A 203 12.23 -20.19 2.29
CA ARG A 203 12.74 -19.01 2.99
C ARG A 203 11.96 -18.82 4.29
N PRO A 204 12.64 -18.83 5.45
CA PRO A 204 11.95 -18.82 6.75
C PRO A 204 11.30 -17.45 7.06
N GLU A 205 11.64 -16.41 6.30
CA GLU A 205 11.04 -15.08 6.41
C GLU A 205 9.58 -15.03 5.90
N ILE A 206 9.16 -16.01 5.09
CA ILE A 206 7.85 -16.00 4.41
C ILE A 206 6.72 -16.16 5.43
N TRP A 207 5.73 -15.28 5.35
CA TRP A 207 4.44 -15.39 6.03
C TRP A 207 3.36 -15.91 5.08
N ALA A 208 3.23 -15.32 3.89
CA ALA A 208 2.32 -15.73 2.83
C ALA A 208 2.97 -15.59 1.45
N TYR A 209 2.44 -16.27 0.44
CA TYR A 209 3.01 -16.29 -0.91
C TYR A 209 1.94 -16.29 -2.00
N GLY A 210 2.35 -16.25 -3.27
CA GLY A 210 1.42 -16.22 -4.40
C GLY A 210 0.79 -14.85 -4.62
N ILE A 211 1.56 -13.78 -4.43
CA ILE A 211 1.13 -12.38 -4.60
C ILE A 211 1.92 -11.79 -5.78
N ARG A 212 1.32 -10.87 -6.54
CA ARG A 212 1.97 -10.25 -7.71
C ARG A 212 2.77 -9.01 -7.32
N ASN A 213 2.11 -7.94 -6.93
CA ASN A 213 2.79 -6.69 -6.58
C ASN A 213 1.98 -5.91 -5.53
N PRO A 214 2.20 -6.19 -4.23
CA PRO A 214 1.45 -5.55 -3.15
C PRO A 214 1.84 -4.07 -3.05
N GLN A 215 0.89 -3.16 -2.81
CA GLN A 215 1.14 -1.72 -2.75
C GLN A 215 0.72 -1.12 -1.40
N GLY A 216 -0.56 -1.23 -1.07
CA GLY A 216 -1.12 -0.82 0.22
C GLY A 216 -1.14 -1.99 1.19
N MET A 217 -0.77 -1.73 2.45
CA MET A 217 -0.88 -2.65 3.56
C MET A 217 -1.26 -1.83 4.80
N ALA A 218 -2.17 -2.36 5.63
CA ALA A 218 -2.56 -1.70 6.88
C ALA A 218 -3.14 -2.74 7.84
N MET A 219 -2.96 -2.50 9.14
CA MET A 219 -3.68 -3.25 10.17
C MET A 219 -5.14 -2.77 10.19
N ASN A 220 -6.08 -3.70 10.06
CA ASN A 220 -7.49 -3.43 10.28
C ASN A 220 -7.69 -3.18 11.79
N PRO A 221 -8.14 -1.99 12.22
CA PRO A 221 -8.21 -1.63 13.63
C PRO A 221 -9.33 -2.34 14.39
N TRP A 222 -10.28 -2.98 13.68
CA TRP A 222 -11.41 -3.68 14.30
C TRP A 222 -11.14 -5.18 14.46
N SER A 223 -10.35 -5.77 13.56
CA SER A 223 -10.02 -7.20 13.59
C SER A 223 -8.57 -7.50 13.99
N GLU A 224 -7.74 -6.46 14.09
CA GLU A 224 -6.28 -6.53 14.29
C GLU A 224 -5.56 -7.44 13.28
N ALA A 225 -6.16 -7.61 12.09
CA ALA A 225 -5.60 -8.42 11.02
C ALA A 225 -4.92 -7.52 9.99
N LEU A 226 -3.80 -7.97 9.45
CA LEU A 226 -3.17 -7.32 8.32
C LEU A 226 -4.06 -7.49 7.09
N TRP A 227 -4.34 -6.38 6.41
CA TRP A 227 -4.91 -6.37 5.08
C TRP A 227 -3.85 -5.86 4.10
N LEU A 228 -3.91 -6.33 2.86
CA LEU A 228 -3.11 -5.80 1.76
C LEU A 228 -3.95 -5.62 0.51
N ASN A 229 -3.50 -4.74 -0.38
CA ASN A 229 -3.94 -4.70 -1.75
C ASN A 229 -2.76 -4.95 -2.70
N GLU A 230 -3.07 -5.38 -3.92
CA GLU A 230 -2.07 -5.61 -4.95
C GLU A 230 -2.55 -5.24 -6.35
N HIS A 231 -1.58 -4.92 -7.21
CA HIS A 231 -1.85 -4.74 -8.63
C HIS A 231 -1.98 -6.09 -9.34
N GLY A 232 -3.09 -6.29 -10.03
CA GLY A 232 -3.23 -7.31 -11.07
C GLY A 232 -2.46 -6.95 -12.35
N PRO A 233 -2.51 -7.83 -13.38
CA PRO A 233 -2.02 -7.50 -14.71
C PRO A 233 -2.99 -6.53 -15.43
N ARG A 234 -3.60 -6.90 -16.56
CA ARG A 234 -4.70 -6.12 -17.15
C ARG A 234 -5.99 -6.50 -16.43
N GLY A 235 -6.35 -5.75 -15.40
CA GLY A 235 -7.44 -6.11 -14.50
C GLY A 235 -6.98 -7.02 -13.37
N GLY A 236 -7.87 -7.26 -12.40
CA GLY A 236 -7.62 -8.17 -11.28
C GLY A 236 -6.74 -7.57 -10.18
N ASP A 237 -6.86 -6.27 -9.91
CA ASP A 237 -6.37 -5.73 -8.63
C ASP A 237 -7.20 -6.33 -7.50
N GLU A 238 -6.58 -6.61 -6.35
CA GLU A 238 -7.20 -7.37 -5.28
C GLU A 238 -7.02 -6.71 -3.90
N ILE A 239 -7.93 -7.01 -2.98
CA ILE A 239 -7.74 -6.89 -1.53
C ILE A 239 -7.64 -8.31 -0.96
N ASN A 240 -6.66 -8.53 -0.09
CA ASN A 240 -6.37 -9.80 0.55
C ASN A 240 -6.18 -9.63 2.07
N ILE A 241 -6.57 -10.63 2.86
CA ILE A 241 -6.21 -10.76 4.28
C ILE A 241 -5.14 -11.86 4.39
N PRO A 242 -3.83 -11.53 4.33
CA PRO A 242 -2.73 -12.50 4.38
C PRO A 242 -2.68 -13.32 5.68
N GLN A 243 -2.83 -14.64 5.55
CA GLN A 243 -2.76 -15.61 6.64
C GLN A 243 -1.45 -16.43 6.58
N ALA A 244 -1.04 -16.96 7.74
CA ALA A 244 0.17 -17.76 7.89
C ALA A 244 0.19 -18.97 6.94
N GLY A 245 1.25 -19.08 6.15
CA GLY A 245 1.52 -20.21 5.25
C GLY A 245 0.62 -20.26 4.02
N LYS A 246 -0.28 -19.29 3.83
CA LYS A 246 -1.29 -19.34 2.77
C LYS A 246 -0.78 -18.85 1.42
N ASN A 247 -1.39 -19.41 0.38
CA ASN A 247 -1.11 -19.13 -1.03
C ASN A 247 -2.22 -18.27 -1.63
N TYR A 248 -1.91 -17.08 -2.10
CA TYR A 248 -2.85 -16.15 -2.75
C TYR A 248 -2.92 -16.35 -4.27
N GLY A 249 -2.23 -17.37 -4.78
CA GLY A 249 -2.51 -17.98 -6.06
C GLY A 249 -1.77 -17.40 -7.26
N TRP A 250 -1.26 -16.17 -7.25
CA TRP A 250 -0.52 -15.64 -8.40
C TRP A 250 0.72 -16.51 -8.73
N PRO A 251 0.97 -16.88 -10.01
CA PRO A 251 0.18 -16.56 -11.21
C PRO A 251 -0.82 -17.66 -11.62
N LEU A 252 -0.97 -18.71 -10.81
CA LEU A 252 -1.87 -19.84 -11.10
C LEU A 252 -3.33 -19.42 -11.05
N ALA A 253 -3.70 -18.60 -10.06
CA ALA A 253 -5.01 -17.96 -9.96
C ALA A 253 -4.87 -16.46 -10.26
N THR A 254 -5.74 -15.93 -11.11
CA THR A 254 -5.82 -14.48 -11.34
C THR A 254 -7.18 -14.09 -11.91
N HIS A 255 -7.67 -12.93 -11.50
CA HIS A 255 -8.87 -12.30 -12.06
C HIS A 255 -8.57 -11.39 -13.25
N GLY A 256 -7.29 -11.15 -13.55
CA GLY A 256 -6.84 -10.35 -14.68
C GLY A 256 -6.46 -11.20 -15.89
N ILE A 257 -6.11 -10.51 -16.97
CA ILE A 257 -5.55 -11.11 -18.18
C ILE A 257 -4.20 -10.48 -18.51
N ASN A 258 -3.46 -11.07 -19.45
CA ASN A 258 -2.26 -10.46 -19.97
C ASN A 258 -2.60 -9.15 -20.72
N TYR A 259 -1.67 -8.22 -20.77
CA TYR A 259 -1.86 -6.95 -21.48
C TYR A 259 -2.15 -7.13 -22.97
N SER A 260 -1.71 -8.25 -23.57
CA SER A 260 -2.08 -8.68 -24.92
C SER A 260 -3.58 -8.97 -25.12
N GLY A 261 -4.35 -9.11 -24.04
CA GLY A 261 -5.76 -9.53 -24.06
C GLY A 261 -5.96 -11.05 -23.96
N LEU A 262 -4.88 -11.83 -23.93
CA LEU A 262 -4.91 -13.28 -23.74
C LEU A 262 -4.79 -13.64 -22.25
N PRO A 263 -5.13 -14.88 -21.83
CA PRO A 263 -4.86 -15.36 -20.48
C PRO A 263 -3.38 -15.21 -20.09
N ILE A 264 -3.12 -15.08 -18.79
CA ILE A 264 -1.76 -15.21 -18.25
C ILE A 264 -1.29 -16.65 -18.52
N PRO A 265 -0.09 -16.88 -19.08
CA PRO A 265 0.32 -18.21 -19.55
C PRO A 265 0.30 -19.29 -18.45
N GLU A 266 0.63 -18.92 -17.22
CA GLU A 266 0.68 -19.83 -16.08
C GLU A 266 -0.69 -20.04 -15.40
N ALA A 267 -1.69 -19.22 -15.74
CA ALA A 267 -2.97 -19.22 -15.04
C ALA A 267 -3.81 -20.45 -15.40
N LYS A 268 -4.39 -21.05 -14.37
CA LYS A 268 -5.30 -22.20 -14.44
C LYS A 268 -6.77 -21.81 -14.26
N GLY A 269 -7.03 -20.56 -13.86
CA GLY A 269 -8.38 -20.03 -13.70
C GLY A 269 -8.42 -18.85 -12.73
N LYS A 270 -9.63 -18.39 -12.40
CA LYS A 270 -9.86 -17.39 -11.35
C LYS A 270 -9.79 -17.98 -9.94
N THR A 271 -10.12 -19.27 -9.82
CA THR A 271 -10.08 -20.04 -8.59
C THR A 271 -9.31 -21.33 -8.86
N VAL A 272 -8.35 -21.65 -8.01
CA VAL A 272 -7.51 -22.84 -8.13
C VAL A 272 -7.50 -23.57 -6.78
N PRO A 273 -7.69 -24.90 -6.75
CA PRO A 273 -7.55 -25.66 -5.50
C PRO A 273 -6.19 -25.42 -4.84
N GLY A 274 -6.19 -25.15 -3.54
CA GLY A 274 -4.98 -24.84 -2.77
C GLY A 274 -4.55 -23.37 -2.77
N THR A 275 -5.37 -22.47 -3.33
CA THR A 275 -5.18 -21.01 -3.25
C THR A 275 -6.34 -20.36 -2.49
N GLU A 276 -6.05 -19.32 -1.73
CA GLU A 276 -7.05 -18.49 -1.05
C GLU A 276 -7.65 -17.49 -2.04
N PRO A 277 -8.98 -17.27 -2.01
CA PRO A 277 -9.61 -16.24 -2.82
C PRO A 277 -9.35 -14.84 -2.23
N PRO A 278 -9.30 -13.80 -3.08
CA PRO A 278 -9.28 -12.43 -2.59
C PRO A 278 -10.58 -12.03 -1.92
N LEU A 279 -10.48 -11.09 -0.99
CA LEU A 279 -11.62 -10.47 -0.31
C LEU A 279 -12.41 -9.56 -1.26
N TYR A 280 -11.71 -8.86 -2.15
CA TYR A 280 -12.31 -7.99 -3.16
C TYR A 280 -11.46 -7.96 -4.42
N VAL A 281 -12.09 -7.78 -5.58
CA VAL A 281 -11.42 -7.76 -6.88
C VAL A 281 -12.00 -6.63 -7.73
N TRP A 282 -11.13 -5.86 -8.39
CA TRP A 282 -11.53 -4.98 -9.48
C TRP A 282 -11.26 -5.65 -10.84
N PRO A 283 -12.30 -5.97 -11.64
CA PRO A 283 -12.12 -6.51 -12.99
C PRO A 283 -11.37 -5.54 -13.91
N VAL A 284 -11.57 -4.23 -13.72
CA VAL A 284 -10.81 -3.16 -14.35
C VAL A 284 -9.93 -2.53 -13.29
N SER A 285 -8.61 -2.75 -13.39
CA SER A 285 -7.67 -2.29 -12.37
C SER A 285 -7.69 -0.77 -12.19
N PRO A 286 -7.95 -0.27 -10.97
CA PRO A 286 -7.75 1.14 -10.61
C PRO A 286 -6.27 1.51 -10.50
N GLY A 287 -5.38 0.52 -10.38
CA GLY A 287 -3.99 0.72 -9.97
C GLY A 287 -3.95 1.05 -8.48
N VAL A 288 -4.48 0.16 -7.63
CA VAL A 288 -4.56 0.37 -6.17
C VAL A 288 -3.19 0.68 -5.56
N SER A 289 -3.14 1.63 -4.62
CA SER A 289 -1.91 2.08 -3.99
C SER A 289 -2.02 2.06 -2.46
N GLY A 290 -1.47 3.05 -1.75
CA GLY A 290 -1.59 3.12 -0.30
C GLY A 290 -3.04 3.05 0.17
N MET A 291 -3.23 2.58 1.41
CA MET A 291 -4.56 2.42 1.98
C MET A 291 -4.58 2.75 3.48
N ALA A 292 -5.73 3.19 3.97
CA ALA A 292 -5.92 3.55 5.37
C ALA A 292 -7.34 3.23 5.83
N PHE A 293 -7.44 2.50 6.94
CA PHE A 293 -8.70 2.36 7.67
C PHE A 293 -8.96 3.63 8.47
N TYR A 294 -10.22 4.04 8.52
CA TYR A 294 -10.65 5.19 9.28
C TYR A 294 -11.42 4.75 10.52
N SER A 295 -10.75 4.84 11.67
CA SER A 295 -11.30 4.59 13.01
C SER A 295 -11.24 5.81 13.93
N ALA A 296 -10.73 6.95 13.44
CA ALA A 296 -10.60 8.16 14.24
C ALA A 296 -11.98 8.77 14.58
N PRO A 297 -12.21 9.26 15.80
CA PRO A 297 -13.50 9.81 16.20
C PRO A 297 -13.82 11.17 15.55
N THR A 298 -12.82 11.84 14.95
CA THR A 298 -12.92 13.21 14.44
C THR A 298 -14.01 13.39 13.38
N PHE A 299 -14.16 12.43 12.46
CA PHE A 299 -15.21 12.45 11.42
C PHE A 299 -16.07 11.18 11.51
N PRO A 300 -17.14 11.18 12.31
CA PRO A 300 -18.00 10.01 12.50
C PRO A 300 -18.56 9.41 11.19
N GLN A 301 -18.81 10.22 10.17
CA GLN A 301 -19.29 9.78 8.85
C GLN A 301 -18.27 8.92 8.08
N TRP A 302 -16.99 8.98 8.44
CA TRP A 302 -15.93 8.15 7.87
C TRP A 302 -15.61 6.92 8.72
N GLN A 303 -16.30 6.71 9.84
CA GLN A 303 -16.14 5.48 10.61
C GLN A 303 -16.46 4.24 9.78
N HIS A 304 -15.72 3.16 10.03
CA HIS A 304 -15.85 1.90 9.30
C HIS A 304 -15.61 2.04 7.78
N LYS A 305 -14.75 2.98 7.39
CA LYS A 305 -14.30 3.12 6.00
C LYS A 305 -12.86 2.66 5.81
N LEU A 306 -12.57 2.17 4.61
CA LEU A 306 -11.24 1.96 4.07
C LEU A 306 -11.05 2.85 2.85
N PHE A 307 -10.02 3.69 2.89
CA PHE A 307 -9.63 4.56 1.79
C PHE A 307 -8.45 3.93 1.04
N ILE A 308 -8.51 3.89 -0.28
CA ILE A 308 -7.46 3.31 -1.13
C ILE A 308 -7.13 4.27 -2.27
N GLY A 309 -5.86 4.62 -2.42
CA GLY A 309 -5.42 5.43 -3.55
C GLY A 309 -5.52 4.65 -4.86
N ALA A 310 -5.87 5.33 -5.95
CA ALA A 310 -5.87 4.78 -7.30
C ALA A 310 -4.90 5.57 -8.20
N LEU A 311 -3.87 4.88 -8.69
CA LEU A 311 -2.85 5.44 -9.56
C LEU A 311 -3.37 5.63 -10.98
N LYS A 312 -4.02 4.62 -11.57
CA LYS A 312 -4.45 4.68 -12.97
C LYS A 312 -5.73 5.50 -13.12
N GLU A 313 -6.66 5.37 -12.18
CA GLU A 313 -7.95 6.08 -12.22
C GLU A 313 -7.92 7.45 -11.53
N THR A 314 -6.76 7.86 -11.01
CA THR A 314 -6.54 9.22 -10.48
C THR A 314 -7.57 9.66 -9.44
N SER A 315 -7.85 8.79 -8.48
CA SER A 315 -8.90 8.99 -7.47
C SER A 315 -8.54 8.34 -6.14
N LEU A 316 -9.33 8.61 -5.12
CA LEU A 316 -9.30 7.96 -3.82
C LEU A 316 -10.58 7.15 -3.66
N ILE A 317 -10.46 5.82 -3.65
CA ILE A 317 -11.57 4.88 -3.51
C ILE A 317 -12.03 4.85 -2.05
N VAL A 318 -13.34 4.85 -1.83
CA VAL A 318 -13.97 4.74 -0.51
C VAL A 318 -14.74 3.43 -0.43
N LEU A 319 -14.34 2.58 0.52
CA LEU A 319 -15.01 1.31 0.80
C LEU A 319 -15.64 1.36 2.20
N ALA A 320 -16.86 0.85 2.35
CA ALA A 320 -17.38 0.45 3.65
C ALA A 320 -16.76 -0.89 4.06
N VAL A 321 -16.46 -1.04 5.35
CA VAL A 321 -15.91 -2.25 5.96
C VAL A 321 -16.91 -2.82 6.94
N ASP A 322 -17.25 -4.10 6.78
CA ASP A 322 -18.09 -4.86 7.72
C ASP A 322 -17.44 -6.23 7.97
N GLY A 323 -16.76 -6.36 9.11
CA GLY A 323 -15.91 -7.52 9.41
C GLY A 323 -14.88 -7.77 8.30
N ASN A 324 -14.96 -8.94 7.68
CA ASN A 324 -14.11 -9.35 6.55
C ASN A 324 -14.81 -9.16 5.19
N GLN A 325 -15.71 -8.18 5.09
CA GLN A 325 -16.36 -7.80 3.84
C GLN A 325 -16.12 -6.32 3.57
N VAL A 326 -16.08 -5.97 2.28
CA VAL A 326 -16.06 -4.58 1.83
C VAL A 326 -17.04 -4.34 0.71
N ARG A 327 -17.54 -3.10 0.65
CA ARG A 327 -18.39 -2.62 -0.44
C ARG A 327 -17.90 -1.25 -0.89
N GLU A 328 -17.67 -1.07 -2.18
CA GLU A 328 -17.32 0.24 -2.74
C GLU A 328 -18.52 1.19 -2.65
N GLU A 329 -18.29 2.36 -2.06
CA GLU A 329 -19.31 3.40 -1.87
C GLU A 329 -19.13 4.57 -2.82
N GLY A 330 -17.92 4.77 -3.33
CA GLY A 330 -17.64 5.81 -4.29
C GLY A 330 -16.18 6.18 -4.34
N ARG A 331 -15.93 7.33 -4.96
CA ARG A 331 -14.59 7.86 -5.21
C ARG A 331 -14.53 9.33 -4.89
N LEU A 332 -13.36 9.76 -4.46
CA LEU A 332 -13.03 11.14 -4.14
C LEU A 332 -11.85 11.58 -5.03
N LEU A 333 -11.65 12.89 -5.11
CA LEU A 333 -10.50 13.51 -5.81
C LEU A 333 -10.44 13.31 -7.34
N GLU A 334 -11.44 12.67 -7.98
CA GLU A 334 -11.47 12.45 -9.43
C GLU A 334 -11.26 13.75 -10.23
N ALA A 335 -11.94 14.83 -9.82
CA ALA A 335 -11.85 16.14 -10.46
C ALA A 335 -10.43 16.76 -10.41
N ARG A 336 -9.53 16.29 -9.54
CA ARG A 336 -8.14 16.78 -9.50
C ARG A 336 -7.26 16.16 -10.58
N GLY A 337 -7.64 15.01 -11.12
CA GLY A 337 -6.87 14.32 -12.18
C GLY A 337 -5.44 13.98 -11.78
N LYS A 338 -5.21 13.64 -10.50
CA LYS A 338 -3.88 13.31 -9.95
C LYS A 338 -3.81 11.84 -9.57
N ARG A 339 -2.70 11.19 -9.91
CA ARG A 339 -2.43 9.80 -9.50
C ARG A 339 -2.26 9.76 -7.98
N ILE A 340 -2.99 8.91 -7.27
CA ILE A 340 -2.89 8.84 -5.80
C ILE A 340 -1.91 7.73 -5.40
N ARG A 341 -0.87 8.07 -4.65
CA ARG A 341 0.21 7.16 -4.22
C ARG A 341 -0.02 6.57 -2.84
N ASP A 342 -0.28 7.43 -1.86
CA ASP A 342 -0.40 7.00 -0.47
C ASP A 342 -1.54 7.73 0.21
N VAL A 343 -2.19 7.06 1.16
CA VAL A 343 -3.20 7.63 2.03
C VAL A 343 -2.95 7.15 3.46
N ARG A 344 -3.08 8.06 4.41
CA ARG A 344 -2.98 7.78 5.85
C ARG A 344 -4.03 8.58 6.61
N VAL A 345 -4.48 8.05 7.75
CA VAL A 345 -5.19 8.85 8.74
C VAL A 345 -4.15 9.47 9.67
N GLY A 346 -4.16 10.80 9.80
CA GLY A 346 -3.30 11.51 10.73
C GLY A 346 -3.76 11.36 12.18
N PRO A 347 -2.91 11.67 13.16
CA PRO A 347 -3.28 11.64 14.58
C PRO A 347 -4.40 12.64 14.94
N ASP A 348 -4.61 13.66 14.09
CA ASP A 348 -5.71 14.62 14.16
C ASP A 348 -7.04 14.09 13.58
N GLY A 349 -7.03 12.90 12.99
CA GLY A 349 -8.20 12.28 12.34
C GLY A 349 -8.50 12.81 10.94
N TYR A 350 -7.63 13.61 10.32
CA TYR A 350 -7.73 13.97 8.91
C TYR A 350 -7.12 12.89 8.02
N LEU A 351 -7.57 12.83 6.76
CA LEU A 351 -6.88 12.04 5.74
C LEU A 351 -5.73 12.84 5.14
N TYR A 352 -4.56 12.23 5.05
CA TYR A 352 -3.39 12.77 4.37
C TYR A 352 -3.11 11.95 3.14
N VAL A 353 -2.89 12.63 2.00
CA VAL A 353 -2.76 11.98 0.69
C VAL A 353 -1.51 12.47 -0.03
N LEU A 354 -0.74 11.55 -0.61
CA LEU A 354 0.38 11.83 -1.50
C LEU A 354 0.00 11.54 -2.96
N THR A 355 0.39 12.42 -3.89
CA THR A 355 0.18 12.22 -5.34
C THR A 355 1.45 11.75 -6.07
N ASP A 356 1.32 10.77 -6.98
CA ASP A 356 2.41 10.12 -7.74
C ASP A 356 2.80 10.92 -8.99
N GLU A 357 3.23 12.17 -8.81
CA GLU A 357 3.57 13.09 -9.91
C GLU A 357 5.01 13.61 -9.79
N SER A 358 5.60 14.08 -10.89
CA SER A 358 6.87 14.83 -10.84
C SER A 358 6.74 16.14 -10.04
N ASN A 359 5.54 16.72 -10.03
CA ASN A 359 5.14 17.83 -9.16
C ASN A 359 4.00 17.35 -8.24
N GLY A 360 4.32 16.38 -7.40
CA GLY A 360 3.42 15.77 -6.43
C GLY A 360 3.08 16.71 -5.28
N GLU A 361 2.05 16.32 -4.53
CA GLU A 361 1.44 17.10 -3.47
C GLU A 361 1.27 16.25 -2.21
N LEU A 362 1.39 16.92 -1.06
CA LEU A 362 0.83 16.46 0.20
C LEU A 362 -0.50 17.19 0.40
N LEU A 363 -1.58 16.43 0.50
CA LEU A 363 -2.92 16.94 0.70
C LEU A 363 -3.41 16.58 2.10
N ARG A 364 -4.25 17.44 2.69
CA ARG A 364 -5.06 17.14 3.86
C ARG A 364 -6.53 17.23 3.50
N LEU A 365 -7.30 16.22 3.90
CA LEU A 365 -8.69 16.03 3.52
C LEU A 365 -9.57 15.91 4.75
N SER A 366 -10.76 16.50 4.66
CA SER A 366 -11.89 16.30 5.57
C SER A 366 -13.18 16.14 4.77
N PRO A 367 -14.23 15.55 5.34
CA PRO A 367 -15.56 15.68 4.76
C PRO A 367 -15.97 17.16 4.70
N GLU A 368 -16.82 17.53 3.74
CA GLU A 368 -17.56 18.78 3.84
C GLU A 368 -18.55 18.75 5.01
N ALA A 369 -18.84 19.95 5.54
CA ALA A 369 -19.65 20.16 6.73
C ALA A 369 -21.15 20.01 6.45
#